data_AF-A0AAV3RNS3-F1
#
_entry.id   AF-A0AAV3RNS3-F1
#
_cell.length_a   1.000
_cell.length_b   1.000
_cell.length_c   1.000
_cell.angle_alpha   90.00
_cell.angle_beta   90.00
_cell.angle_gamma   90.00
#
_symmetry.space_group_name_H-M   'P 1'
#
loop_
_entity.id
_entity.type
_entity.pdbx_description
1 polymer ?
#
loop_
_entity_poly.entity_id
_entity_poly.type
_entity_poly.pdbx_seq_one_letter_code
_entity_poly.pdbx_strand_id
1 'polypeptide(L)' 'MLVDMGSSAHILYLQAYDRLGLPRKHLKPVSTPLIGFTGHSVYSIGIAELELTVGEAPPNDDGEGIFHGCGYSRPLV' A
#
# COMPACT_ATOMS: atom_id res chain seq x y z
N MET A 1 -4.89 4.21 -7.76
CA MET A 1 -3.95 3.19 -7.26
C MET A 1 -4.52 1.85 -7.67
N LEU A 2 -3.82 1.05 -8.48
CA LEU A 2 -4.24 -0.32 -8.78
C LEU A 2 -3.90 -1.16 -7.55
N VAL A 3 -4.89 -1.88 -7.00
CA VAL A 3 -4.68 -2.83 -5.92
C VAL A 3 -4.21 -4.13 -6.56
N ASP A 4 -2.90 -4.41 -6.48
CA ASP A 4 -2.36 -5.69 -6.89
C ASP A 4 -2.21 -6.58 -5.65
N MET A 5 -3.08 -7.58 -5.52
CA MET A 5 -3.03 -8.58 -4.43
C MET A 5 -1.87 -9.58 -4.61
N GLY A 6 -1.14 -9.53 -5.73
CA GLY A 6 0.00 -10.41 -6.05
C GLY A 6 1.36 -9.73 -6.01
N SER A 7 1.44 -8.40 -5.86
CA SER A 7 2.72 -7.69 -5.76
C SER A 7 3.19 -7.57 -4.31
N SER A 8 4.46 -7.89 -4.06
CA SER A 8 5.12 -7.69 -2.77
C SER A 8 5.45 -6.22 -2.48
N ALA A 9 5.36 -5.34 -3.48
CA ALA A 9 5.65 -3.91 -3.34
C ALA A 9 4.73 -3.05 -4.22
N HIS A 10 4.23 -1.95 -3.65
CA HIS A 10 3.56 -0.90 -4.41
C HIS A 10 4.58 0.18 -4.80
N ILE A 11 4.83 0.36 -6.09
CA ILE A 11 5.74 1.39 -6.61
C ILE A 11 4.92 2.65 -6.95
N LEU A 12 5.34 3.79 -6.41
CA LEU A 12 4.73 5.08 -6.71
C LEU A 12 5.73 6.00 -7.41
N TYR A 13 5.29 6.66 -8.47
CA TYR A 13 6.03 7.76 -9.06
C TYR A 13 6.07 8.94 -8.10
N LEU A 14 7.19 9.67 -8.07
CA LEU A 14 7.35 10.86 -7.21
C LEU A 14 6.23 11.89 -7.44
N GLN A 15 5.81 12.08 -8.70
CA GLN A 15 4.70 12.99 -9.01
C GLN A 15 3.37 12.53 -8.39
N ALA A 16 3.12 11.22 -8.31
CA ALA A 16 1.94 10.70 -7.63
C ALA A 16 2.04 10.91 -6.11
N TYR A 17 3.22 10.69 -5.53
CA TYR A 17 3.51 10.98 -4.12
C TYR A 17 3.26 12.46 -3.78
N ASP A 18 3.69 13.38 -4.65
CA ASP A 18 3.45 14.82 -4.48
C ASP A 18 1.95 15.17 -4.57
N ARG A 19 1.21 14.52 -5.48
CA ARG A 19 -0.24 14.71 -5.62
C ARG A 19 -1.04 14.20 -4.42
N LEU A 20 -0.49 13.23 -3.67
CA LEU A 20 -1.05 12.78 -2.40
C LEU A 20 -0.82 13.79 -1.26
N GLY A 21 -0.05 14.87 -1.49
CA GLY A 21 0.23 15.89 -0.48
C GLY A 21 1.14 15.39 0.64
N LEU A 22 1.86 14.28 0.42
CA LEU A 22 2.71 13.68 1.44
C LEU A 22 4.05 14.42 1.52
N PRO A 23 4.52 14.76 2.72
CA PRO A 23 5.75 15.52 2.87
C PRO A 23 6.94 14.59 2.63
N ARG A 24 7.78 14.93 1.64
CA ARG A 24 8.98 14.15 1.25
C ARG A 24 9.96 13.88 2.39
N LYS A 25 9.92 14.65 3.48
CA LYS A 25 10.69 14.40 4.72
C LYS A 25 10.36 13.05 5.37
N HIS A 26 9.22 12.44 5.04
CA HIS A 26 8.83 11.12 5.52
C HIS A 26 9.39 9.97 4.65
N LEU A 27 10.02 10.28 3.51
CA LEU A 27 10.72 9.27 2.71
C LEU A 27 11.96 8.79 3.46
N LYS A 28 12.00 7.49 3.75
CA LYS A 28 13.19 6.84 4.30
C LYS A 28 14.13 6.49 3.15
N PRO A 29 15.40 6.90 3.18
CA PRO A 29 16.36 6.54 2.14
C PRO A 29 16.60 5.03 2.12
N VAL A 30 16.77 4.48 0.93
CA VAL A 30 16.95 3.04 0.71
C VAL A 30 18.15 2.80 -0.18
N SER A 31 19.04 1.92 0.25
CA SER A 31 20.24 1.51 -0.50
C SER A 31 20.04 0.23 -1.30
N THR A 32 18.97 -0.52 -1.04
CA THR A 32 18.65 -1.76 -1.75
C THR A 32 17.83 -1.46 -3.01
N PRO A 33 18.27 -1.88 -4.20
CA PRO A 33 17.50 -1.68 -5.42
C PRO A 33 16.28 -2.60 -5.48
N LEU A 34 15.24 -2.15 -6.18
CA LEU A 34 14.13 -3.01 -6.60
C LEU A 34 14.57 -3.80 -7.83
N ILE A 35 14.45 -5.13 -7.76
CA ILE A 35 14.85 -6.04 -8.85
C ILE A 35 13.58 -6.46 -9.61
N GLY A 36 13.52 -6.11 -10.88
CA GLY A 36 12.46 -6.53 -11.79
C GLY A 36 12.66 -7.95 -12.31
N PHE A 37 11.62 -8.52 -12.92
CA PHE A 37 11.64 -9.89 -13.46
C PHE A 37 12.70 -10.12 -14.54
N THR A 38 13.10 -9.08 -15.27
CA THR A 38 14.18 -9.16 -16.28
C THR A 38 15.58 -9.03 -15.67
N GLY A 39 15.70 -8.97 -14.33
CA GLY A 39 16.96 -8.75 -13.62
C GLY A 39 17.40 -7.27 -13.59
N HIS A 40 16.63 -6.37 -14.19
CA HIS A 40 16.91 -4.94 -14.14
C HIS A 40 16.69 -4.40 -12.73
N SER A 41 17.63 -3.61 -12.24
CA SER A 41 17.58 -2.97 -10.93
C SER A 41 17.22 -1.49 -11.06
N VAL A 42 16.37 -1.01 -10.15
CA VAL A 42 16.02 0.42 -10.04
C VAL A 42 16.22 0.88 -8.61
N TYR A 43 16.92 1.99 -8.43
CA TYR A 43 17.04 2.65 -7.13
C TYR A 43 15.85 3.58 -6.92
N SER A 44 15.13 3.38 -5.81
CA SER A 44 14.06 4.30 -5.41
C SER A 44 14.64 5.51 -4.68
N ILE A 45 13.88 6.62 -4.71
CA ILE A 45 14.22 7.83 -3.93
C ILE A 45 14.08 7.56 -2.43
N GLY A 46 13.17 6.67 -2.07
CA GLY A 46 12.96 6.19 -0.71
C GLY A 46 11.72 5.31 -0.61
N ILE A 47 11.42 4.88 0.61
CA ILE A 47 10.18 4.18 0.97
C ILE A 47 9.32 5.11 1.80
N ALA A 48 8.01 5.07 1.55
CA ALA A 48 7.00 5.68 2.39
C ALA A 48 6.06 4.61 2.94
N GLU A 49 5.69 4.76 4.21
CA GLU A 49 4.58 4.01 4.80
C GLU A 49 3.29 4.77 4.50
N LEU A 50 2.32 4.08 3.92
CA LEU A 50 1.02 4.63 3.55
C LEU A 50 -0.06 3.89 4.33
N GLU A 51 -0.83 4.61 5.12
CA GLU A 51 -2.05 4.07 5.71
C GLU A 51 -3.13 4.02 4.64
N LEU A 52 -3.51 2.80 4.24
CA LEU A 52 -4.60 2.57 3.30
C LEU A 52 -5.85 2.16 4.08
N THR A 53 -6.90 2.97 4.03
CA THR A 53 -8.23 2.55 4.46
C THR A 53 -8.93 1.87 3.30
N VAL A 54 -9.27 0.60 3.46
CA VAL A 54 -10.18 -0.09 2.52
C VAL A 54 -11.57 0.49 2.76
N GLY A 55 -12.22 0.99 1.70
CA GLY A 55 -13.40 1.85 1.78
C GLY A 55 -14.50 1.37 2.75
N GLU A 56 -15.18 2.32 3.37
CA GLU A 56 -16.39 2.03 4.14
C GLU A 56 -17.50 1.54 3.20
N ALA A 57 -18.15 0.44 3.57
CA ALA A 57 -19.38 0.03 2.89
C ALA A 57 -20.41 1.17 3.04
N PRO A 58 -21.17 1.51 1.97
CA PRO A 58 -22.26 2.46 2.12
C PRO A 58 -23.20 1.96 3.23
N PRO A 59 -23.71 2.84 4.10
CA PRO A 59 -24.70 2.44 5.09
C PRO A 59 -25.87 1.81 4.33
N ASN A 60 -26.21 0.57 4.69
CA ASN A 60 -27.51 0.01 4.31
C ASN A 60 -28.58 0.91 4.93
N ASP A 61 -29.72 1.08 4.26
CA ASP A 61 -30.84 1.95 4.66
C ASP A 61 -31.45 1.60 6.04
N ASP A 62 -30.96 0.53 6.66
CA ASP A 62 -31.34 -0.04 7.95
C ASP A 62 -30.33 0.23 9.10
N GLY A 63 -29.21 0.93 8.85
CA GLY A 63 -28.35 1.44 9.92
C GLY A 63 -27.56 0.39 10.72
N GLU A 64 -27.46 -0.86 10.26
CA GLU A 64 -26.64 -1.89 10.92
C GLU A 64 -25.29 -2.07 10.21
N GLY A 65 -24.28 -1.30 10.65
CA GLY A 65 -22.88 -1.53 10.29
C GLY A 65 -22.31 -2.71 11.06
N ILE A 66 -22.59 -3.94 10.61
CA ILE A 66 -22.03 -5.15 11.23
C ILE A 66 -20.62 -5.39 10.68
N PHE A 67 -19.60 -4.85 11.35
CA PHE A 67 -18.23 -5.33 11.19
C PHE A 67 -18.14 -6.73 11.80
N HIS A 68 -18.42 -7.75 11.00
CA HIS A 68 -18.04 -9.11 11.37
C HIS A 68 -16.53 -9.21 11.22
N GLY A 69 -15.81 -8.91 12.30
CA GLY A 69 -14.37 -9.06 12.37
C GLY A 69 -13.99 -10.47 11.92
N CYS A 70 -13.49 -10.61 10.70
CA CYS A 70 -12.84 -11.83 10.25
C CYS A 70 -11.55 -11.95 11.06
N GLY A 71 -11.63 -12.64 12.20
CA GLY A 71 -10.45 -13.13 12.90
C GLY A 71 -9.62 -13.95 11.93
N TYR A 72 -8.42 -13.46 11.59
CA TYR A 72 -7.45 -14.22 10.81
C TYR A 72 -6.82 -15.28 11.71
N SER A 73 -7.52 -16.40 11.91
CA SER A 73 -6.90 -17.64 12.37
C SER A 73 -6.06 -18.20 11.22
N ARG A 74 -4.77 -17.83 11.17
CA ARG A 74 -3.80 -18.47 10.29
C ARG A 74 -3.28 -19.74 10.98
N PRO A 75 -3.39 -20.95 10.39
CA PRO A 75 -2.50 -22.03 10.77
C PRO A 75 -1.09 -21.72 10.25
N LEU A 76 -0.09 -21.98 11.09
CA LEU A 76 1.31 -22.05 10.66
C LEU A 76 1.48 -23.36 9.88
N VAL A 77 1.78 -23.22 8.59
CA VAL A 77 2.55 -24.21 7.83
C VAL A 77 3.81 -23.54 7.33
#